data_AF-A0A1B1HZK1-F1
#
_entry.id   AF-A0A1B1HZK1-F1
#
_cell.length_a   1.000
_cell.length_b   1.000
_cell.length_c   1.000
_cell.angle_alpha   90.00
_cell.angle_beta   90.00
_cell.angle_gamma   90.00
#
_symmetry.space_group_name_H-M   'P 1'
#
loop_
_entity.id
_entity.type
_entity.pdbx_description
1 polymer ?
#
loop_
_entity_poly.entity_id
_entity_poly.type
_entity_poly.pdbx_seq_one_letter_code
_entity_poly.pdbx_strand_id
1 'polypeptide(L)'
;MSSTNHVLNRFFTQSVFLEMSTKSKNYSIYDAIIRCFLSSTENKDNATLINEIYTFMSKSYRNEYFYQNTLLNKLLLGKHSLKTTTALSQIPIAKSKADFILINGKAVVYEIKTELDSFERLEHQLQDYFKAFDHVCIVTSEKQYERAKQMLSSTPVGIYVLTSQNTISRKYRQEPIGDNTYLDYTTIFKVLRKQEYESILMQYYGQLPITSQVFYYEACLEWFSKIPIQTAYTLMLGQLKKRNQCHLSNFSDVPYELKSLVYFSKTLKSNWNSINNFLSQKYGG
;
A
#
# COMPACT_ATOMS: atom_id res chain seq x y z
N MET A 1 -16.15 23.41 6.02
CA MET A 1 -14.73 23.06 5.74
C MET A 1 -14.44 21.56 5.78
N SER A 2 -15.11 20.72 6.60
CA SER A 2 -14.86 19.26 6.56
C SER A 2 -15.45 18.57 5.31
N SER A 3 -16.64 18.95 4.85
CA SER A 3 -17.32 18.36 3.68
C SER A 3 -16.52 18.46 2.38
N THR A 4 -15.87 19.61 2.14
CA THR A 4 -15.09 19.87 0.94
C THR A 4 -13.83 19.01 0.87
N ASN A 5 -13.14 18.79 1.99
CA ASN A 5 -11.88 18.02 2.01
C ASN A 5 -12.08 16.53 1.71
N HIS A 6 -13.26 15.96 1.99
CA HIS A 6 -13.53 14.55 1.69
C HIS A 6 -13.43 14.21 0.21
N VAL A 7 -13.63 15.17 -0.69
CA VAL A 7 -13.46 14.94 -2.13
C VAL A 7 -12.00 14.60 -2.49
N LEU A 8 -11.02 15.06 -1.69
CA LEU A 8 -9.59 14.77 -1.89
C LEU A 8 -9.25 13.29 -1.68
N ASN A 9 -10.10 12.53 -0.96
CA ASN A 9 -9.97 11.07 -0.87
C ASN A 9 -10.20 10.38 -2.22
N ARG A 10 -10.85 11.04 -3.17
CA ARG A 10 -11.12 10.52 -4.51
C ARG A 10 -10.11 10.97 -5.56
N PHE A 11 -9.32 12.01 -5.28
CA PHE A 11 -8.42 12.62 -6.28
C PHE A 11 -7.36 11.63 -6.76
N PHE A 12 -6.60 11.06 -5.83
CA PHE A 12 -5.51 10.12 -6.12
C PHE A 12 -6.00 8.68 -6.30
N THR A 13 -6.97 8.47 -7.19
CA THR A 13 -7.51 7.15 -7.53
C THR A 13 -7.27 6.79 -8.98
N GLN A 14 -7.24 5.49 -9.29
CA GLN A 14 -6.93 5.03 -10.65
C GLN A 14 -7.97 5.49 -11.67
N SER A 15 -9.25 5.54 -11.28
CA SER A 15 -10.34 5.98 -12.14
C SER A 15 -10.15 7.42 -12.63
N VAL A 16 -9.77 8.34 -11.75
CA VAL A 16 -9.58 9.75 -12.11
C VAL A 16 -8.47 9.89 -13.15
N PHE A 17 -7.33 9.23 -12.95
CA PHE A 17 -6.19 9.35 -13.87
C PHE A 17 -6.36 8.58 -15.17
N LEU A 18 -7.11 7.47 -15.17
CA LEU A 18 -7.48 6.76 -16.40
C LEU A 18 -8.46 7.59 -17.24
N GLU A 19 -9.46 8.22 -16.61
CA GLU A 19 -10.39 9.14 -17.27
C GLU A 19 -9.61 10.26 -18.00
N MET A 20 -8.65 10.90 -17.30
CA MET A 20 -7.81 11.96 -17.88
C MET A 20 -6.99 11.47 -19.09
N SER A 21 -6.49 10.23 -19.04
CA SER A 21 -5.70 9.66 -20.13
C SER A 21 -6.51 9.35 -21.40
N THR A 22 -7.85 9.29 -21.30
CA THR A 22 -8.74 8.88 -22.40
C THR A 22 -9.46 10.03 -23.11
N LYS A 23 -9.17 11.30 -22.76
CA LYS A 23 -9.74 12.53 -23.38
C LYS A 23 -11.27 12.61 -23.39
N SER A 24 -11.98 12.04 -22.40
CA SER A 24 -13.43 12.24 -22.29
C SER A 24 -13.73 13.64 -21.74
N LYS A 25 -14.34 14.50 -22.56
CA LYS A 25 -14.57 15.94 -22.32
C LYS A 25 -15.57 16.32 -21.21
N ASN A 26 -16.00 15.41 -20.34
CA ASN A 26 -17.11 15.67 -19.42
C ASN A 26 -16.64 15.78 -17.96
N TYR A 27 -16.87 16.95 -17.36
CA TYR A 27 -16.87 17.28 -15.92
C TYR A 27 -16.18 16.26 -15.02
N SER A 28 -14.86 16.22 -15.13
CA SER A 28 -14.09 15.26 -14.39
C SER A 28 -14.01 15.64 -12.91
N ILE A 29 -13.90 14.63 -12.04
CA ILE A 29 -13.58 14.82 -10.62
C ILE A 29 -12.31 15.67 -10.45
N TYR A 30 -11.37 15.55 -11.41
CA TYR A 30 -10.17 16.37 -11.47
C TYR A 30 -10.51 17.86 -11.59
N ASP A 31 -11.31 18.27 -12.58
CA ASP A 31 -11.69 19.68 -12.78
C ASP A 31 -12.42 20.29 -11.58
N ALA A 32 -13.35 19.51 -11.00
CA ALA A 32 -14.08 19.94 -9.82
C ALA A 32 -13.14 20.22 -8.64
N ILE A 33 -12.12 19.38 -8.45
CA ILE A 33 -11.15 19.53 -7.37
C ILE A 33 -10.19 20.69 -7.64
N ILE A 34 -9.67 20.82 -8.86
CA ILE A 34 -8.82 21.96 -9.24
C ILE A 34 -9.53 23.29 -8.97
N ARG A 35 -10.77 23.45 -9.43
CA ARG A 35 -11.55 24.69 -9.22
C ARG A 35 -11.90 24.94 -7.76
N CYS A 36 -12.04 23.89 -6.96
CA CYS A 36 -12.44 24.03 -5.56
C CYS A 36 -11.27 24.41 -4.64
N PHE A 37 -10.05 23.97 -4.97
CA PHE A 37 -8.89 24.11 -4.08
C PHE A 37 -7.83 25.09 -4.59
N LEU A 38 -7.78 25.40 -5.88
CA LEU A 38 -6.78 26.29 -6.47
C LEU A 38 -7.43 27.58 -6.95
N SER A 39 -6.82 28.72 -6.57
CA SER A 39 -7.29 30.06 -6.94
C SER A 39 -6.83 30.52 -8.32
N SER A 40 -5.71 29.97 -8.84
CA SER A 40 -5.16 30.30 -10.15
C SER A 40 -4.67 29.05 -10.87
N THR A 41 -5.13 28.89 -12.12
CA THR A 41 -4.76 27.77 -13.00
C THR A 41 -4.14 28.22 -14.32
N GLU A 42 -4.02 29.53 -14.54
CA GLU A 42 -3.52 30.11 -15.79
C GLU A 42 -2.08 29.65 -16.09
N ASN A 43 -1.86 29.19 -17.33
CA ASN A 43 -0.57 28.75 -17.86
C ASN A 43 0.13 27.60 -17.11
N LYS A 44 -0.56 26.94 -16.17
CA LYS A 44 -0.03 25.76 -15.47
C LYS A 44 -0.32 24.49 -16.25
N ASP A 45 0.65 23.58 -16.27
CA ASP A 45 0.41 22.21 -16.71
C ASP A 45 -0.28 21.38 -15.60
N ASN A 46 -0.84 20.24 -15.98
CA ASN A 46 -1.56 19.39 -15.03
C ASN A 46 -0.65 18.84 -13.93
N ALA A 47 0.64 18.59 -14.22
CA ALA A 47 1.63 18.19 -13.22
C ALA A 47 1.76 19.21 -12.09
N THR A 48 1.88 20.49 -12.44
CA THR A 48 1.98 21.61 -11.50
C THR A 48 0.72 21.71 -10.63
N LEU A 49 -0.47 21.59 -11.24
CA LEU A 49 -1.73 21.63 -10.49
C LEU A 49 -1.85 20.45 -9.50
N ILE A 50 -1.47 19.24 -9.92
CA ILE A 50 -1.45 18.07 -9.04
C ILE A 50 -0.49 18.27 -7.87
N ASN A 51 0.70 18.84 -8.12
CA ASN A 51 1.67 19.17 -7.08
C ASN A 51 1.11 20.21 -6.08
N GLU A 52 0.40 21.22 -6.55
CA GLU A 52 -0.24 22.22 -5.69
C GLU A 52 -1.34 21.58 -4.80
N ILE A 53 -2.18 20.71 -5.36
CA ILE A 53 -3.16 19.94 -4.59
C ILE A 53 -2.49 19.06 -3.54
N TYR A 54 -1.43 18.34 -3.91
CA TYR A 54 -0.70 17.48 -2.97
C TYR A 54 -0.01 18.30 -1.86
N THR A 55 0.52 19.48 -2.21
CA THR A 55 1.10 20.42 -1.25
C THR A 55 0.06 20.94 -0.28
N PHE A 56 -1.15 21.26 -0.76
CA PHE A 56 -2.29 21.61 0.09
C PHE A 56 -2.64 20.45 1.04
N MET A 57 -2.77 19.23 0.52
CA MET A 57 -3.04 18.03 1.33
C MET A 57 -1.99 17.83 2.43
N SER A 58 -0.72 18.05 2.11
CA SER A 58 0.39 17.89 3.06
C SER A 58 0.27 18.79 4.31
N LYS A 59 -0.38 19.94 4.17
CA LYS A 59 -0.53 20.93 5.25
C LYS A 59 -1.89 20.85 5.94
N SER A 60 -2.94 20.52 5.20
CA SER A 60 -4.32 20.72 5.64
C SER A 60 -5.15 19.44 5.70
N TYR A 61 -4.81 18.38 4.96
CA TYR A 61 -5.61 17.15 4.90
C TYR A 61 -4.79 15.93 4.45
N ARG A 62 -4.01 15.35 5.38
CA ARG A 62 -3.17 14.17 5.14
C ARG A 62 -4.00 12.89 5.29
N ASN A 63 -4.60 12.45 4.18
CA ASN A 63 -5.38 11.22 4.14
C ASN A 63 -4.51 9.95 3.96
N GLU A 64 -5.16 8.78 3.92
CA GLU A 64 -4.49 7.47 3.77
C GLU A 64 -3.57 7.43 2.55
N TYR A 65 -4.00 7.97 1.40
CA TYR A 65 -3.17 8.04 0.20
C TYR A 65 -1.86 8.80 0.45
N PHE A 66 -1.93 9.96 1.14
CA PHE A 66 -0.74 10.77 1.43
C PHE A 66 0.26 9.99 2.30
N TYR A 67 -0.24 9.28 3.32
CA TYR A 67 0.57 8.42 4.17
C TYR A 67 1.19 7.27 3.36
N GLN A 68 0.40 6.54 2.58
CA GLN A 68 0.86 5.44 1.74
C GLN A 68 1.89 5.90 0.71
N ASN A 69 1.67 7.04 0.05
CA ASN A 69 2.60 7.62 -0.92
C ASN A 69 3.92 8.03 -0.25
N THR A 70 3.86 8.59 0.95
CA THR A 70 5.06 8.94 1.70
C THR A 70 5.81 7.69 2.16
N LEU A 71 5.13 6.66 2.64
CA LEU A 71 5.74 5.38 3.03
C LEU A 71 6.44 4.72 1.84
N LEU A 72 5.78 4.63 0.69
CA LEU A 72 6.40 4.09 -0.52
C LEU A 72 7.66 4.88 -0.89
N ASN A 73 7.57 6.20 -0.98
CA ASN A 73 8.71 7.02 -1.36
C ASN A 73 9.88 6.93 -0.37
N LYS A 74 9.61 6.98 0.94
CA LYS A 74 10.66 7.05 1.97
C LYS A 74 11.23 5.68 2.33
N LEU A 75 10.41 4.63 2.34
CA LEU A 75 10.84 3.29 2.71
C LEU A 75 11.29 2.47 1.50
N LEU A 76 10.53 2.47 0.40
CA LEU A 76 10.91 1.71 -0.79
C LEU A 76 12.00 2.44 -1.58
N LEU A 77 11.75 3.66 -2.02
CA LEU A 77 12.61 4.35 -3.00
C LEU A 77 13.79 5.10 -2.36
N GLY A 78 13.64 5.56 -1.11
CA GLY A 78 14.67 6.32 -0.41
C GLY A 78 15.71 5.46 0.32
N LYS A 79 15.43 4.17 0.56
CA LYS A 79 16.30 3.29 1.36
C LYS A 79 16.66 1.97 0.69
N HIS A 80 15.87 1.52 -0.28
CA HIS A 80 16.01 0.18 -0.83
C HIS A 80 16.02 0.17 -2.36
N SER A 81 16.58 -0.89 -2.93
CA SER A 81 16.51 -1.11 -4.38
C SER A 81 15.16 -1.72 -4.75
N LEU A 82 14.56 -1.25 -5.84
CA LEU A 82 13.39 -1.88 -6.46
C LEU A 82 13.65 -3.32 -6.92
N LYS A 83 14.92 -3.73 -7.03
CA LYS A 83 15.30 -5.12 -7.33
C LYS A 83 15.12 -6.06 -6.14
N THR A 84 15.30 -5.55 -4.92
CA THR A 84 15.33 -6.38 -3.71
C THR A 84 14.08 -6.24 -2.85
N THR A 85 13.30 -5.17 -3.07
CA THR A 85 12.16 -4.82 -2.24
C THR A 85 10.87 -4.71 -3.04
N THR A 86 9.81 -5.29 -2.50
CA THR A 86 8.46 -5.24 -3.07
C THR A 86 7.51 -4.60 -2.07
N ALA A 87 6.68 -3.68 -2.53
CA ALA A 87 5.56 -3.18 -1.74
C ALA A 87 4.24 -3.78 -2.25
N LEU A 88 3.34 -4.09 -1.32
CA LEU A 88 1.96 -4.47 -1.59
C LEU A 88 1.05 -3.49 -0.86
N SER A 89 -0.15 -3.31 -1.36
CA SER A 89 -1.17 -2.51 -0.70
C SER A 89 -2.47 -3.28 -0.69
N GLN A 90 -3.32 -2.99 0.30
CA GLN A 90 -4.72 -3.41 0.29
C GLN A 90 -4.88 -4.94 0.24
N ILE A 91 -4.04 -5.66 0.99
CA ILE A 91 -4.04 -7.14 1.06
C ILE A 91 -5.03 -7.62 2.12
N PRO A 92 -6.06 -8.41 1.77
CA PRO A 92 -6.97 -9.01 2.76
C PRO A 92 -6.23 -10.02 3.64
N ILE A 93 -6.43 -9.93 4.95
CA ILE A 93 -5.87 -10.85 5.94
C ILE A 93 -6.96 -11.12 7.00
N ALA A 94 -7.41 -12.37 7.07
CA ALA A 94 -8.55 -12.76 7.91
C ALA A 94 -9.78 -11.84 7.70
N LYS A 95 -10.19 -11.05 8.71
CA LYS A 95 -11.33 -10.11 8.61
C LYS A 95 -10.91 -8.68 8.36
N SER A 96 -9.60 -8.44 8.24
CA SER A 96 -8.99 -7.12 8.09
C SER A 96 -8.30 -7.00 6.73
N LYS A 97 -7.79 -5.81 6.43
CA LYS A 97 -7.12 -5.51 5.17
C LYS A 97 -5.91 -4.63 5.45
N ALA A 98 -4.73 -5.19 5.23
CA ALA A 98 -3.48 -4.47 5.43
C ALA A 98 -3.33 -3.34 4.40
N ASP A 99 -3.12 -2.12 4.88
CA ASP A 99 -2.99 -0.94 4.03
C ASP A 99 -1.74 -1.01 3.17
N PHE A 100 -0.60 -1.35 3.78
CA PHE A 100 0.69 -1.39 3.12
C PHE A 100 1.57 -2.51 3.69
N ILE A 101 2.28 -3.24 2.83
CA ILE A 101 3.23 -4.30 3.22
C ILE A 101 4.53 -4.06 2.47
N LEU A 102 5.66 -4.04 3.17
CA LEU A 102 6.98 -3.94 2.58
C LEU A 102 7.75 -5.25 2.77
N ILE A 103 8.23 -5.83 1.68
CA ILE A 103 8.95 -7.11 1.67
C ILE A 103 10.39 -6.87 1.22
N ASN A 104 11.35 -6.95 2.14
CA ASN A 104 12.80 -6.88 1.88
C ASN A 104 13.56 -7.77 2.88
N GLY A 105 13.80 -9.03 2.54
CA GLY A 105 14.35 -10.03 3.46
C GLY A 105 13.34 -10.49 4.52
N LYS A 106 12.53 -9.58 5.05
CA LYS A 106 11.34 -9.83 5.87
C LYS A 106 10.14 -9.04 5.34
N ALA A 107 8.92 -9.43 5.72
CA ALA A 107 7.70 -8.70 5.40
C ALA A 107 7.19 -7.92 6.61
N VAL A 108 7.05 -6.61 6.47
CA VAL A 108 6.52 -5.73 7.50
C VAL A 108 5.18 -5.16 7.03
N VAL A 109 4.13 -5.41 7.80
CA VAL A 109 2.79 -4.83 7.61
C VAL A 109 2.75 -3.45 8.27
N TYR A 110 2.19 -2.46 7.58
CA TYR A 110 2.00 -1.10 8.06
C TYR A 110 0.51 -0.76 7.99
N GLU A 111 -0.12 -0.67 9.15
CA GLU A 111 -1.47 -0.13 9.31
C GLU A 111 -1.40 1.40 9.43
N ILE A 112 -2.10 2.13 8.57
CA ILE A 112 -2.08 3.59 8.55
C ILE A 112 -3.21 4.10 9.45
N LYS A 113 -2.86 4.97 10.41
CA LYS A 113 -3.81 5.73 11.22
C LYS A 113 -3.52 7.21 11.07
N THR A 114 -4.30 7.87 10.22
CA THR A 114 -4.19 9.30 9.96
C THR A 114 -4.61 10.11 11.19
N GLU A 115 -4.39 11.43 11.16
CA GLU A 115 -4.85 12.32 12.25
C GLU A 115 -6.36 12.27 12.50
N LEU A 116 -7.13 11.80 11.52
CA LEU A 116 -8.59 11.75 11.55
C LEU A 116 -9.12 10.39 12.04
N ASP A 117 -8.27 9.37 12.14
CA ASP A 117 -8.69 8.01 12.48
C ASP A 117 -8.76 7.78 14.00
N SER A 118 -9.71 6.94 14.40
CA SER A 118 -9.76 6.33 15.74
C SER A 118 -8.92 5.05 15.79
N PHE A 119 -8.55 4.63 17.00
CA PHE A 119 -7.89 3.34 17.23
C PHE A 119 -8.86 2.20 17.58
N GLU A 120 -10.17 2.42 17.47
CA GLU A 120 -11.20 1.47 17.96
C GLU A 120 -11.09 0.09 17.30
N ARG A 121 -10.70 0.04 16.01
CA ARG A 121 -10.55 -1.21 15.26
C ARG A 121 -9.13 -1.78 15.31
N LEU A 122 -8.18 -1.03 15.86
CA LEU A 122 -6.75 -1.31 15.70
C LEU A 122 -6.38 -2.66 16.31
N GLU A 123 -6.87 -2.98 17.50
CA GLU A 123 -6.55 -4.25 18.17
C GLU A 123 -6.92 -5.47 17.31
N HIS A 124 -8.15 -5.51 16.77
CA HIS A 124 -8.61 -6.59 15.91
C HIS A 124 -7.80 -6.69 14.60
N GLN A 125 -7.44 -5.55 14.03
CA GLN A 125 -6.62 -5.50 12.82
C GLN A 125 -5.23 -6.09 13.08
N LEU A 126 -4.58 -5.70 14.18
CA LEU A 126 -3.27 -6.22 14.56
C LEU A 126 -3.31 -7.74 14.78
N GLN A 127 -4.32 -8.24 15.53
CA GLN A 127 -4.53 -9.67 15.74
C GLN A 127 -4.71 -10.44 14.43
N ASP A 128 -5.43 -9.87 13.46
CA ASP A 128 -5.59 -10.48 12.14
C ASP A 128 -4.28 -10.49 11.35
N TYR A 129 -3.50 -9.42 11.40
CA TYR A 129 -2.23 -9.34 10.66
C TYR A 129 -1.19 -10.34 11.15
N PHE A 130 -1.11 -10.55 12.47
CA PHE A 130 -0.21 -11.54 13.05
C PHE A 130 -0.53 -13.00 12.66
N LYS A 131 -1.73 -13.27 12.12
CA LYS A 131 -2.08 -14.59 11.56
C LYS A 131 -1.38 -14.91 10.24
N ALA A 132 -0.86 -13.90 9.54
CA ALA A 132 -0.20 -14.09 8.24
C ALA A 132 1.20 -13.48 8.15
N PHE A 133 1.58 -12.56 9.04
CA PHE A 133 2.86 -11.87 9.02
C PHE A 133 3.41 -11.74 10.43
N ASP A 134 4.73 -11.87 10.57
CA ASP A 134 5.41 -11.84 11.86
C ASP A 134 5.84 -10.43 12.31
N HIS A 135 5.89 -9.45 11.41
CA HIS A 135 6.19 -8.06 11.73
C HIS A 135 5.03 -7.14 11.35
N VAL A 136 4.46 -6.48 12.36
CA VAL A 136 3.35 -5.53 12.19
C VAL A 136 3.71 -4.20 12.82
N CYS A 137 3.40 -3.12 12.12
CA CYS A 137 3.59 -1.75 12.55
C CYS A 137 2.31 -0.96 12.35
N ILE A 138 2.19 0.11 13.12
CA ILE A 138 1.30 1.22 12.80
C ILE A 138 2.10 2.42 12.31
N VAL A 139 1.48 3.23 11.44
CA VAL A 139 1.99 4.52 11.00
C VAL A 139 1.00 5.58 11.38
N THR A 140 1.42 6.52 12.22
CA THR A 140 0.53 7.55 12.78
C THR A 140 1.15 8.94 12.75
N SER A 141 0.43 9.93 13.28
CA SER A 141 0.88 11.31 13.40
C SER A 141 1.62 11.57 14.73
N GLU A 142 2.36 12.68 14.79
CA GLU A 142 3.02 13.12 16.03
C GLU A 142 2.04 13.29 17.20
N LYS A 143 0.82 13.78 16.91
CA LYS A 143 -0.24 13.99 17.92
C LYS A 143 -0.75 12.69 18.53
N GLN A 144 -0.75 11.60 17.78
CA GLN A 144 -1.30 10.32 18.20
C GLN A 144 -0.22 9.37 18.77
N TYR A 145 1.07 9.74 18.69
CA TYR A 145 2.19 8.87 19.07
C TYR A 145 2.13 8.39 20.52
N GLU A 146 1.94 9.29 21.50
CA GLU A 146 1.94 8.88 22.92
C GLU A 146 0.78 7.95 23.25
N ARG A 147 -0.41 8.22 22.70
CA ARG A 147 -1.58 7.34 22.83
C ARG A 147 -1.30 5.96 22.23
N ALA A 148 -0.72 5.92 21.03
CA ALA A 148 -0.34 4.69 20.36
C ALA A 148 0.69 3.90 21.18
N LYS A 149 1.73 4.57 21.67
CA LYS A 149 2.80 3.98 22.48
C LYS A 149 2.28 3.39 23.78
N GLN A 150 1.38 4.10 24.48
CA GLN A 150 0.77 3.58 25.70
C GLN A 150 -0.05 2.32 25.41
N MET A 151 -0.90 2.37 24.37
CA MET A 151 -1.78 1.26 23.99
C MET A 151 -1.02 0.00 23.54
N LEU A 152 0.15 0.17 22.91
CA LEU A 152 0.95 -0.91 22.34
C LEU A 152 2.17 -1.30 23.17
N SER A 153 2.32 -0.75 24.38
CA SER A 153 3.51 -0.88 25.23
C SER A 153 3.92 -2.32 25.56
N SER A 154 2.98 -3.25 25.60
CA SER A 154 3.19 -4.68 25.89
C SER A 154 3.13 -5.57 24.65
N THR A 155 3.25 -5.00 23.45
CA THR A 155 3.10 -5.73 22.18
C THR A 155 4.39 -5.66 21.35
N PRO A 156 4.63 -6.62 20.43
CA PRO A 156 5.76 -6.56 19.49
C PRO A 156 5.56 -5.54 18.35
N VAL A 157 4.46 -4.78 18.36
CA VAL A 157 4.06 -3.90 17.27
C VAL A 157 4.97 -2.68 17.19
N GLY A 158 5.45 -2.39 15.97
CA GLY A 158 6.23 -1.19 15.69
C GLY A 158 5.35 0.05 15.57
N ILE A 159 5.92 1.22 15.83
CA ILE A 159 5.25 2.51 15.68
C ILE A 159 6.16 3.41 14.84
N TYR A 160 5.66 3.87 13.70
CA TYR A 160 6.30 4.93 12.92
C TYR A 160 5.44 6.18 12.93
N VAL A 161 6.10 7.34 12.95
CA VAL A 161 5.42 8.63 12.93
C VAL A 161 5.75 9.38 11.66
N LEU A 162 4.71 9.81 10.95
CA LEU A 162 4.82 10.79 9.87
C LEU A 162 4.81 12.20 10.47
N THR A 163 5.95 12.88 10.39
CA THR A 163 6.11 14.23 10.96
C THR A 163 5.37 15.27 10.14
N SER A 164 5.14 16.44 10.73
CA SER A 164 4.65 17.65 10.04
C SER A 164 5.49 18.07 8.82
N GLN A 165 6.77 17.68 8.76
CA GLN A 165 7.67 17.89 7.62
C GLN A 165 7.57 16.76 6.56
N ASN A 166 6.58 15.88 6.64
CA ASN A 166 6.35 14.78 5.70
C ASN A 166 7.51 13.78 5.61
N THR A 167 8.12 13.48 6.76
CA THR A 167 9.19 12.48 6.89
C THR A 167 8.85 11.44 7.95
N ILE A 168 9.48 10.26 7.88
CA ILE A 168 9.35 9.26 8.94
C ILE A 168 10.31 9.64 10.08
N SER A 169 9.77 9.86 11.27
CA SER A 169 10.54 10.30 12.43
C SER A 169 11.59 9.28 12.84
N ARG A 170 12.81 9.76 13.12
CA ARG A 170 13.86 8.96 13.76
C ARG A 170 13.76 8.97 15.29
N LYS A 171 13.11 9.99 15.85
CA LYS A 171 12.95 10.22 17.30
C LYS A 171 11.71 9.50 17.83
N TYR A 172 10.57 9.71 17.18
CA TYR A 172 9.29 9.12 17.56
C TYR A 172 9.07 7.84 16.75
N ARG A 173 9.75 6.77 17.16
CA ARG A 173 9.62 5.46 16.53
C ARG A 173 9.86 4.30 17.51
N GLN A 174 9.25 3.17 17.21
CA GLN A 174 9.51 1.87 17.81
C GLN A 174 9.59 0.85 16.67
N GLU A 175 10.70 0.13 16.57
CA GLU A 175 10.84 -0.89 15.53
C GLU A 175 9.99 -2.12 15.89
N PRO A 176 9.34 -2.78 14.91
CA PRO A 176 8.60 -4.01 15.17
C PRO A 176 9.54 -5.14 15.54
N ILE A 177 9.08 -6.02 16.43
CA ILE A 177 9.73 -7.27 16.77
C ILE A 177 8.97 -8.40 16.07
N GLY A 178 9.71 -9.38 15.52
CA GLY A 178 9.10 -10.54 14.88
C GLY A 178 8.40 -11.43 15.89
N ASP A 179 7.15 -11.77 15.63
CA ASP A 179 6.37 -12.73 16.42
C ASP A 179 5.62 -13.70 15.48
N ASN A 180 6.08 -14.95 15.45
CA ASN A 180 5.50 -16.00 14.63
C ASN A 180 4.51 -16.89 15.41
N THR A 181 4.23 -16.58 16.68
CA THR A 181 3.38 -17.40 17.56
C THR A 181 1.96 -17.53 17.04
N TYR A 182 1.48 -16.52 16.31
CA TYR A 182 0.09 -16.43 15.86
C TYR A 182 -0.13 -16.83 14.40
N LEU A 183 0.94 -17.22 13.68
CA LEU A 183 0.82 -17.62 12.28
C LEU A 183 -0.18 -18.77 12.12
N ASP A 184 -1.07 -18.64 11.14
CA ASP A 184 -2.13 -19.61 10.84
C ASP A 184 -2.05 -20.02 9.37
N TYR A 185 -1.97 -21.34 9.13
CA TYR A 185 -1.87 -21.89 7.78
C TYR A 185 -3.00 -21.43 6.88
N THR A 186 -4.24 -21.40 7.39
CA THR A 186 -5.41 -21.03 6.59
C THR A 186 -5.34 -19.57 6.17
N THR A 187 -4.94 -18.68 7.08
CA THR A 187 -4.80 -17.25 6.81
C THR A 187 -3.65 -16.98 5.84
N ILE A 188 -2.47 -17.58 6.05
CA ILE A 188 -1.34 -17.47 5.11
C ILE A 188 -1.74 -17.96 3.72
N PHE A 189 -2.41 -19.11 3.64
CA PHE A 189 -2.84 -19.69 2.36
C PHE A 189 -3.86 -18.79 1.64
N LYS A 190 -4.80 -18.18 2.37
CA LYS A 190 -5.77 -17.23 1.80
C LYS A 190 -5.15 -15.95 1.25
N VAL A 191 -3.96 -15.55 1.71
CA VAL A 191 -3.23 -14.41 1.16
C VAL A 191 -2.65 -14.73 -0.23
N LEU A 192 -2.37 -16.01 -0.51
CA LEU A 192 -1.80 -16.48 -1.77
C LEU A 192 -2.87 -16.57 -2.87
N ARG A 193 -2.47 -16.25 -4.10
CA ARG A 193 -3.26 -16.53 -5.30
C ARG A 193 -3.07 -17.98 -5.73
N LYS A 194 -3.98 -18.50 -6.55
CA LYS A 194 -3.93 -19.89 -7.07
C LYS A 194 -2.54 -20.30 -7.56
N GLN A 195 -2.01 -19.55 -8.52
CA GLN A 195 -0.69 -19.81 -9.10
C GLN A 195 0.44 -19.77 -8.06
N GLU A 196 0.30 -18.97 -7.00
CA GLU A 196 1.33 -18.80 -5.98
C GLU A 196 1.36 -20.00 -5.02
N TYR A 197 0.20 -20.46 -4.52
CA TYR A 197 0.19 -21.68 -3.68
C TYR A 197 0.53 -22.93 -4.49
N GLU A 198 0.11 -23.02 -5.76
CA GLU A 198 0.50 -24.12 -6.65
C GLU A 198 2.02 -24.15 -6.85
N SER A 199 2.62 -22.99 -7.07
CA SER A 199 4.08 -22.87 -7.19
C SER A 199 4.80 -23.34 -5.91
N ILE A 200 4.25 -23.03 -4.73
CA ILE A 200 4.81 -23.49 -3.45
C ILE A 200 4.73 -25.02 -3.33
N LEU A 201 3.56 -25.60 -3.63
CA LEU A 201 3.35 -27.05 -3.54
C LEU A 201 4.23 -27.80 -4.55
N MET A 202 4.31 -27.32 -5.80
CA MET A 202 5.23 -27.87 -6.80
C MET A 202 6.69 -27.77 -6.37
N GLN A 203 7.11 -26.64 -5.80
CA GLN A 203 8.47 -26.46 -5.32
C GLN A 203 8.80 -27.41 -4.15
N TYR A 204 7.86 -27.63 -3.23
CA TYR A 204 8.10 -28.39 -2.02
C TYR A 204 7.91 -29.91 -2.19
N TYR A 205 6.88 -30.34 -2.91
CA TYR A 205 6.51 -31.74 -3.10
C TYR A 205 6.84 -32.30 -4.50
N GLY A 206 7.18 -31.45 -5.46
CA GLY A 206 7.43 -31.84 -6.86
C GLY A 206 6.15 -32.11 -7.68
N GLN A 207 4.97 -32.05 -7.07
CA GLN A 207 3.68 -32.32 -7.69
C GLN A 207 2.54 -31.56 -7.02
N LEU A 208 1.38 -31.54 -7.69
CA LEU A 208 0.12 -31.00 -7.16
C LEU A 208 -0.83 -32.14 -6.78
N PRO A 209 -1.77 -31.91 -5.84
CA PRO A 209 -2.77 -32.91 -5.50
C PRO A 209 -3.63 -33.27 -6.72
N ILE A 210 -3.79 -34.57 -6.97
CA ILE A 210 -4.68 -35.10 -8.00
C ILE A 210 -6.06 -35.26 -7.38
N THR A 211 -6.97 -34.35 -7.70
CA THR A 211 -8.35 -34.37 -7.19
C THR A 211 -9.29 -33.65 -8.16
N SER A 212 -10.60 -33.71 -7.92
CA SER A 212 -11.59 -32.98 -8.72
C SER A 212 -11.47 -31.47 -8.49
N GLN A 213 -11.96 -30.68 -9.44
CA GLN A 213 -11.90 -29.21 -9.37
C GLN A 213 -12.63 -28.63 -8.13
N VAL A 214 -13.64 -29.34 -7.62
CA VAL A 214 -14.44 -28.94 -6.45
C VAL A 214 -13.61 -29.01 -5.17
N PHE A 215 -12.79 -30.05 -5.00
CA PHE A 215 -11.99 -30.26 -3.78
C PHE A 215 -10.56 -29.71 -3.89
N TYR A 216 -10.20 -29.13 -5.03
CA TYR A 216 -8.82 -28.76 -5.33
C TYR A 216 -8.24 -27.73 -4.35
N TYR A 217 -9.02 -26.71 -3.98
CA TYR A 217 -8.57 -25.70 -3.01
C TYR A 217 -8.29 -26.32 -1.63
N GLU A 218 -9.19 -27.16 -1.14
CA GLU A 218 -9.09 -27.82 0.16
C GLU A 218 -7.92 -28.80 0.19
N ALA A 219 -7.74 -29.59 -0.87
CA ALA A 219 -6.60 -30.51 -1.00
C ALA A 219 -5.26 -29.76 -1.01
N CYS A 220 -5.18 -28.63 -1.71
CA CYS A 220 -3.98 -27.78 -1.70
C CYS A 220 -3.70 -27.20 -0.32
N LEU A 221 -4.74 -26.74 0.40
CA LEU A 221 -4.62 -26.23 1.76
C LEU A 221 -4.16 -27.32 2.74
N GLU A 222 -4.68 -28.54 2.60
CA GLU A 222 -4.25 -29.69 3.42
C GLU A 222 -2.76 -29.99 3.21
N TRP A 223 -2.31 -30.03 1.95
CA TRP A 223 -0.90 -30.24 1.62
C TRP A 223 -0.01 -29.10 2.13
N PHE A 224 -0.47 -27.85 1.98
CA PHE A 224 0.25 -26.68 2.48
C PHE A 224 0.38 -26.71 4.00
N SER A 225 -0.66 -27.14 4.72
CA SER A 225 -0.67 -27.22 6.19
C SER A 225 0.23 -28.31 6.76
N LYS A 226 0.71 -29.24 5.93
CA LYS A 226 1.71 -30.25 6.28
C LYS A 226 3.15 -29.75 6.12
N ILE A 227 3.36 -28.60 5.47
CA ILE A 227 4.68 -27.94 5.41
C ILE A 227 4.95 -27.29 6.76
N PRO A 228 6.15 -27.42 7.38
CA PRO A 228 6.46 -26.71 8.61
C PRO A 228 6.17 -25.21 8.51
N ILE A 229 5.47 -24.62 9.48
CA ILE A 229 4.88 -23.27 9.34
C ILE A 229 5.91 -22.18 8.98
N GLN A 230 7.12 -22.25 9.54
CA GLN A 230 8.18 -21.30 9.24
C GLN A 230 8.67 -21.42 7.78
N THR A 231 8.73 -22.65 7.26
CA THR A 231 9.04 -22.92 5.85
C THR A 231 7.91 -22.42 4.96
N ALA A 232 6.65 -22.74 5.31
CA ALA A 232 5.46 -22.28 4.59
C ALA A 232 5.40 -20.74 4.50
N TYR A 233 5.68 -20.06 5.62
CA TYR A 233 5.80 -18.61 5.70
C TYR A 233 6.90 -18.07 4.78
N THR A 234 8.10 -18.65 4.84
CA THR A 234 9.23 -18.24 3.98
C THR A 234 8.91 -18.40 2.49
N LEU A 235 8.28 -19.52 2.11
CA LEU A 235 7.84 -19.79 0.73
C LEU A 235 6.76 -18.79 0.28
N MET A 236 5.83 -18.45 1.17
CA MET A 236 4.81 -17.41 0.94
C MET A 236 5.46 -16.05 0.68
N LEU A 237 6.43 -15.62 1.50
CA LEU A 237 7.18 -14.38 1.27
C LEU A 237 7.88 -14.38 -0.09
N GLY A 238 8.45 -15.52 -0.49
CA GLY A 238 9.08 -15.71 -1.80
C GLY A 238 8.10 -15.48 -2.97
N GLN A 239 6.85 -15.95 -2.86
CA GLN A 239 5.83 -15.69 -3.87
C GLN A 239 5.34 -14.24 -3.85
N LEU A 240 5.07 -13.69 -2.66
CA LEU A 240 4.61 -12.31 -2.52
C LEU A 240 5.64 -11.30 -3.06
N LYS A 241 6.93 -11.57 -2.91
CA LYS A 241 8.01 -10.74 -3.46
C LYS A 241 7.98 -10.65 -4.99
N LYS A 242 7.43 -11.65 -5.68
CA LYS A 242 7.26 -11.64 -7.15
C LYS A 242 6.11 -10.76 -7.62
N ARG A 243 5.20 -10.36 -6.73
CA ARG A 243 4.14 -9.40 -7.06
C ARG A 243 4.73 -8.03 -7.35
N ASN A 244 4.04 -7.24 -8.15
CA ASN A 244 4.37 -5.83 -8.43
C ASN A 244 5.81 -5.57 -8.89
N GLN A 245 6.55 -6.59 -9.38
CA GLN A 245 7.88 -6.40 -9.96
C GLN A 245 7.79 -5.35 -11.07
N CYS A 246 8.26 -4.15 -10.73
CA CYS A 246 8.19 -2.98 -11.59
C CYS A 246 9.40 -3.02 -12.52
N HIS A 247 9.20 -3.49 -13.75
CA HIS A 247 10.18 -3.34 -14.83
C HIS A 247 10.03 -1.99 -15.55
N LEU A 248 9.47 -0.98 -14.89
CA LEU A 248 9.46 0.37 -15.45
C LEU A 248 10.88 0.93 -15.37
N SER A 249 11.57 0.98 -16.51
CA SER A 249 12.81 1.74 -16.68
C SER A 249 12.64 3.20 -16.26
N ASN A 250 11.41 3.73 -16.34
CA ASN A 250 11.08 5.16 -16.19
C ASN A 250 10.33 5.48 -14.88
N PHE A 251 10.37 4.60 -13.85
CA PHE A 251 9.67 4.89 -12.59
C PHE A 251 10.26 6.11 -11.85
N SER A 252 11.50 6.49 -12.18
CA SER A 252 12.13 7.75 -11.74
C SER A 252 11.35 8.98 -12.19
N ASP A 253 10.73 8.94 -13.37
CA ASP A 253 10.14 10.08 -14.05
C ASP A 253 8.70 10.34 -13.57
N VAL A 254 8.14 9.40 -12.80
CA VAL A 254 6.84 9.57 -12.16
C VAL A 254 6.95 10.65 -11.08
N PRO A 255 6.13 11.72 -11.11
CA PRO A 255 6.11 12.74 -10.06
C PRO A 255 5.87 12.14 -8.67
N TYR A 256 6.47 12.74 -7.65
CA TYR A 256 6.43 12.23 -6.26
C TYR A 256 5.01 11.91 -5.81
N GLU A 257 4.08 12.79 -6.15
CA GLU A 257 2.66 12.80 -5.80
C GLU A 257 1.90 11.62 -6.39
N LEU A 258 2.42 11.00 -7.46
CA LEU A 258 1.74 9.92 -8.21
C LEU A 258 2.41 8.57 -8.03
N LYS A 259 3.56 8.50 -7.35
CA LYS A 259 4.37 7.28 -7.26
C LYS A 259 3.61 6.09 -6.70
N SER A 260 2.88 6.24 -5.58
CA SER A 260 2.05 5.15 -5.07
C SER A 260 0.95 4.74 -6.02
N LEU A 261 0.29 5.70 -6.65
CA LEU A 261 -0.80 5.42 -7.57
C LEU A 261 -0.32 4.59 -8.77
N VAL A 262 0.79 5.00 -9.38
CA VAL A 262 1.40 4.29 -10.51
C VAL A 262 2.00 2.96 -10.06
N TYR A 263 2.68 2.90 -8.91
CA TYR A 263 3.32 1.68 -8.43
C TYR A 263 2.30 0.54 -8.19
N PHE A 264 1.12 0.85 -7.68
CA PHE A 264 0.11 -0.17 -7.38
C PHE A 264 -0.87 -0.46 -8.53
N SER A 265 -0.87 0.34 -9.60
CA SER A 265 -1.77 0.15 -10.75
C SER A 265 -1.04 -0.47 -11.94
N LYS A 266 -1.39 -1.70 -12.34
CA LYS A 266 -0.87 -2.27 -13.60
C LYS A 266 -1.32 -1.47 -14.82
N THR A 267 -2.56 -0.98 -14.81
CA THR A 267 -3.16 -0.24 -15.93
C THR A 267 -2.52 1.14 -16.13
N LEU A 268 -2.23 1.87 -15.06
CA LEU A 268 -1.54 3.16 -15.19
C LEU A 268 -0.10 2.97 -15.68
N LYS A 269 0.58 1.88 -15.28
CA LYS A 269 1.91 1.56 -15.80
C LYS A 269 1.87 1.28 -17.31
N SER A 270 0.89 0.52 -17.79
CA SER A 270 0.75 0.25 -19.23
C SER A 270 0.39 1.49 -20.04
N ASN A 271 -0.33 2.43 -19.43
CA ASN A 271 -0.77 3.68 -20.06
C ASN A 271 0.09 4.90 -19.70
N TRP A 272 1.32 4.69 -19.20
CA TRP A 272 2.15 5.77 -18.64
C TRP A 272 2.40 6.90 -19.64
N ASN A 273 2.63 6.60 -20.92
CA ASN A 273 2.85 7.62 -21.93
C ASN A 273 1.65 8.57 -22.08
N SER A 274 0.42 8.04 -22.06
CA SER A 274 -0.79 8.85 -22.12
C SER A 274 -0.96 9.72 -20.88
N ILE A 275 -0.62 9.18 -19.70
CA ILE A 275 -0.64 9.93 -18.45
C ILE A 275 0.41 11.03 -18.48
N ASN A 276 1.63 10.74 -18.93
CA ASN A 276 2.72 11.71 -19.01
C ASN A 276 2.40 12.85 -19.99
N ASN A 277 1.74 12.53 -21.11
CA ASN A 277 1.23 13.55 -22.04
C ASN A 277 0.19 14.44 -21.36
N PHE A 278 -0.77 13.87 -20.62
CA PHE A 278 -1.73 14.64 -19.84
C PHE A 278 -1.04 15.54 -18.81
N LEU A 279 -0.06 15.02 -18.07
CA LEU A 279 0.69 15.79 -17.07
C LEU A 279 1.40 17.00 -17.67
N SER A 280 1.88 16.89 -18.91
CA SER A 280 2.59 17.95 -19.63
C SER A 280 1.67 18.94 -20.36
N GLN A 281 0.36 18.65 -20.45
CA GLN A 281 -0.62 19.54 -21.09
C GLN A 281 -0.99 20.70 -20.16
N LYS A 282 -1.18 21.88 -20.77
CA LYS A 282 -1.77 23.04 -20.07
C LYS A 282 -3.20 22.70 -19.64
N TYR A 283 -3.56 23.15 -18.45
CA TYR A 283 -4.92 22.97 -17.93
C TYR A 283 -5.96 23.61 -18.85
N GLY A 284 -7.02 22.85 -19.17
CA GLY A 284 -8.10 23.26 -20.07
C GLY A 284 -7.80 23.14 -21.58
N GLY A 285 -6.61 22.66 -21.96
CA GLY A 285 -6.20 22.37 -23.34
C GLY A 285 -6.38 20.92 -23.79
#